data_AF-A0A432S605-F1
#
_entry.id   AF-A0A432S605-F1
#
_cell.length_a   1.000
_cell.length_b   1.000
_cell.length_c   1.000
_cell.angle_alpha   90.00
_cell.angle_beta   90.00
_cell.angle_gamma   90.00
#
_symmetry.space_group_name_H-M   'P 1'
#
loop_
_entity.id
_entity.type
_entity.pdbx_description
1 polymer ?
#
loop_
_entity_poly.entity_id
_entity_poly.type
_entity_poly.pdbx_seq_one_letter_code
_entity_poly.pdbx_strand_id
1 'polypeptide(L)' 'MLLNLLLSVLIGGFIGYITNYLAIKMLFKPYKKIYLFNKIPLPFTPGVIPKERE' A
#
# COMPACT_ATOMS: atom_id res chain seq x y z
N MET A 1 -0.94 25.71 -21.45
CA MET A 1 -2.18 24.99 -21.07
C MET A 1 -2.06 23.49 -21.33
N LEU A 2 -1.78 23.04 -22.56
CA LEU A 2 -1.64 21.62 -22.89
C LEU A 2 -0.51 20.91 -22.12
N LEU A 3 0.67 21.53 -22.04
CA LEU A 3 1.81 20.97 -21.30
C LEU A 3 1.51 20.77 -19.80
N ASN A 4 0.83 21.75 -19.18
CA ASN A 4 0.46 21.68 -17.76
C ASN A 4 -0.55 20.55 -17.51
N LEU A 5 -1.54 20.40 -18.41
CA LEU A 5 -2.51 19.30 -18.37
C LEU A 5 -1.82 17.93 -18.49
N LEU A 6 -0.89 17.80 -19.44
CA LEU A 6 -0.13 16.57 -19.63
C LEU A 6 0.68 16.23 -18.38
N LEU A 7 1.33 17.22 -17.79
CA LEU A 7 2.12 17.07 -16.57
C LEU A 7 1.25 16.64 -15.38
N SER A 8 0.07 17.26 -15.20
CA SER A 8 -0.87 16.88 -14.14
C SER A 8 -1.38 15.45 -14.28
N VAL A 9 -1.69 15.00 -15.51
CA VAL A 9 -2.12 13.62 -15.75
C VAL A 9 -0.98 12.63 -15.48
N LEU A 10 0.24 12.93 -15.91
CA LEU A 10 1.40 12.08 -15.66
C LEU A 10 1.70 11.94 -14.17
N ILE A 11 1.69 13.05 -13.43
CA ILE A 11 1.91 13.04 -11.98
C ILE A 11 0.80 12.27 -11.26
N GLY A 12 -0.47 12.54 -11.60
CA GLY A 12 -1.61 11.82 -11.03
C GLY A 12 -1.55 10.32 -11.31
N GLY A 13 -1.25 9.94 -12.55
CA GLY A 13 -1.08 8.54 -12.95
C GLY A 13 0.08 7.86 -12.24
N PHE A 14 1.21 8.55 -12.08
CA PHE A 14 2.37 8.04 -11.35
C PHE A 14 2.06 7.79 -9.87
N ILE A 15 1.41 8.74 -9.20
CA ILE A 15 0.99 8.59 -7.80
C ILE A 15 -0.03 7.46 -7.66
N GLY A 16 -1.02 7.40 -8.56
CA GLY A 16 -2.03 6.34 -8.57
C GLY A 16 -1.43 4.96 -8.78
N TYR A 17 -0.47 4.83 -9.70
CA TYR A 17 0.25 3.58 -9.95
C TYR A 17 1.02 3.11 -8.72
N ILE A 18 1.81 3.98 -8.10
CA ILE A 18 2.59 3.65 -6.90
C ILE A 18 1.67 3.22 -5.76
N THR A 19 0.61 3.99 -5.52
CA THR A 19 -0.33 3.71 -4.43
C THR A 19 -1.07 2.39 -4.65
N ASN A 20 -1.49 2.11 -5.89
CA ASN A 20 -2.15 0.85 -6.22
C ASN A 20 -1.21 -0.36 -6.06
N TYR A 21 0.04 -0.22 -6.50
CA TYR A 21 1.07 -1.25 -6.30
C TYR A 21 1.30 -1.55 -4.82
N LEU A 22 1.39 -0.52 -3.98
CA LEU A 22 1.52 -0.68 -2.53
C LEU A 22 0.28 -1.33 -1.92
N ALA A 23 -0.93 -0.91 -2.32
CA ALA A 23 -2.18 -1.49 -1.81
C ALA A 23 -2.27 -3.00 -2.11
N ILE A 24 -2.00 -3.41 -3.34
CA ILE A 24 -1.95 -4.82 -3.72
C ILE A 24 -0.92 -5.56 -2.86
N LYS A 25 0.29 -5.00 -2.70
CA LYS A 25 1.32 -5.62 -1.86
C LYS A 25 0.89 -5.78 -0.40
N MET A 26 0.11 -4.83 0.15
CA MET A 26 -0.43 -4.86 1.52
C MET A 26 -1.56 -5.89 1.70
N LEU A 27 -2.26 -6.30 0.63
CA LEU A 27 -3.24 -7.38 0.72
C LEU A 27 -2.58 -8.74 0.98
N PHE A 28 -1.42 -8.99 0.36
CA PHE A 28 -0.70 -10.26 0.47
C PHE A 28 0.37 -10.28 1.56
N LYS A 29 0.93 -9.12 1.93
CA LYS A 29 1.98 -8.97 2.95
C LYS A 29 1.57 -7.90 3.97
N PRO A 30 2.05 -7.92 5.22
CA PRO A 30 2.97 -8.90 5.78
C PRO A 30 2.27 -10.19 6.19
N TYR A 31 2.96 -11.32 6.06
CA TYR A 31 2.40 -12.65 6.39
C TYR A 31 2.21 -12.87 7.89
N LYS A 32 2.84 -12.05 8.74
CA LYS A 32 2.77 -12.13 10.20
C LYS A 32 2.51 -10.74 10.78
N LYS A 33 1.95 -10.68 12.00
CA LYS A 33 1.82 -9.43 12.75
C LYS A 33 3.19 -8.80 12.99
N ILE A 34 3.31 -7.52 12.69
CA ILE A 34 4.53 -6.75 12.97
C ILE A 34 4.29 -5.97 14.25
N TYR A 35 5.26 -5.99 15.17
CA TYR A 35 5.21 -5.24 16.42
C TYR A 35 6.25 -4.13 16.40
N LEU A 36 5.81 -2.90 16.64
CA LEU A 36 6.67 -1.75 16.88
C LEU A 36 7.21 -1.83 18.33
N PHE A 37 8.53 -1.63 18.48
CA PHE A 37 9.25 -1.76 19.76
C PHE A 37 8.95 -3.07 20.52
N ASN A 38 8.64 -4.16 19.80
CA ASN A 38 8.21 -5.44 20.37
C ASN A 38 7.00 -5.36 21.34
N LYS A 39 6.26 -4.25 21.34
CA LYS A 39 5.16 -4.01 22.30
C LYS A 39 3.86 -3.58 21.63
N ILE A 40 3.92 -2.81 20.55
CA ILE A 40 2.73 -2.21 19.92
C ILE A 40 2.47 -2.91 18.59
N PRO A 41 1.40 -3.70 18.42
CA PRO A 41 1.08 -4.29 17.13
C PRO A 41 0.76 -3.19 16.13
N LEU A 42 1.37 -3.24 14.94
CA LEU A 42 1.06 -2.30 13.88
C LEU A 42 -0.35 -2.57 13.35
N PRO A 43 -1.22 -1.54 13.28
CA PRO A 43 -2.54 -1.68 12.68
C PRO A 43 -2.38 -2.11 11.21
N PHE A 44 -3.32 -2.91 10.71
CA PHE A 44 -3.31 -3.45 9.34
C PHE A 44 -2.19 -4.48 9.04
N THR A 45 -1.71 -5.18 10.08
CA THR A 45 -0.89 -6.39 9.94
C THR A 45 -1.51 -7.56 10.72
N PRO A 46 -1.51 -8.81 10.22
CA PRO A 46 -0.98 -9.26 8.93
C PRO A 46 -1.85 -8.75 7.78
N GLY A 47 -1.38 -8.92 6.53
CA GLY A 47 -2.17 -8.59 5.35
C GLY A 47 -3.53 -9.30 5.36
N VAL A 48 -4.50 -8.76 4.62
CA VAL A 48 -5.89 -9.26 4.62
C VAL A 48 -5.96 -10.75 4.25
N ILE A 49 -5.26 -11.18 3.20
CA ILE A 49 -5.32 -12.57 2.74
C ILE A 49 -4.65 -13.54 3.73
N PRO A 50 -3.44 -13.27 4.28
CA PRO A 50 -2.87 -14.09 5.34
C PRO A 50 -3.77 -14.22 6.57
N LYS A 51 -4.50 -13.16 6.96
CA LYS A 51 -5.40 -13.18 8.12
C LYS A 51 -6.54 -14.18 7.99
N GLU A 52 -7.07 -14.39 6.78
CA GLU A 52 -8.19 -15.33 6.53
C GLU A 52 -7.73 -16.80 6.40
N ARG A 53 -6.41 -17.05 6.43
CA ARG A 53 -5.83 -18.41 6.36
C ARG A 53 -5.41 -18.97 7.72
N GLU A 54 -5.37 -18.14 8.76
CA GLU A 54 -5.14 -18.53 10.17
C GLU A 54 -6.47 -18.87 10.86
#